data_AF-A0A1Y2AYK7-F1
#
_entry.id   AF-A0A1Y2AYK7-F1
#
_cell.length_a   1.000
_cell.length_b   1.000
_cell.length_c   1.000
_cell.angle_alpha   90.00
_cell.angle_beta   90.00
_cell.angle_gamma   90.00
#
_symmetry.space_group_name_H-M   'P 1'
#
loop_
_entity.id
_entity.type
_entity.pdbx_description
1 polymer ?
#
loop_
_entity_poly.entity_id
_entity_poly.type
_entity_poly.pdbx_seq_one_letter_code
_entity_poly.pdbx_strand_id
1 'polypeptide(L)'
;MTANIDPFNAALCCENFHQPASSSTLPTFVAHFAPSSASSIPVAKVQEYSDGTFHNYYPLGISLFFSPSSEDKQQRLLDRIDIYNPPSNSPPLARRRGGANTPWAGYSPPRFPIVFTFNSTSLTIPPSKPDEPPRIIPRPGELLVDGRTKAKDFVAHFGEPTKKGGKLGWVPLFLEWASVGLKAPDGSAVKLGVMLELNDPGPEGMQALSDEVKKKGVGGIWDQAAEWEWADLKLFPAQ
;
A
#
# COMPACT_ATOMS: atom_id res chain seq x y z
N MET A 1 -24.38 -4.66 -16.86
CA MET A 1 -24.07 -3.22 -16.68
C MET A 1 -23.07 -3.14 -15.54
N THR A 2 -21.79 -2.94 -15.84
CA THR A 2 -20.77 -2.64 -14.81
C THR A 2 -20.99 -1.21 -14.36
N ALA A 3 -21.30 -1.01 -13.08
CA ALA A 3 -21.37 0.34 -12.51
C ALA A 3 -20.02 1.03 -12.79
N ASN A 4 -20.07 2.26 -13.29
CA ASN A 4 -18.87 3.07 -13.47
C ASN A 4 -18.41 3.48 -12.07
N ILE A 5 -17.46 2.74 -11.50
CA ILE A 5 -16.93 3.00 -10.18
C ILE A 5 -15.74 3.93 -10.35
N ASP A 6 -15.86 5.16 -9.85
CA ASP A 6 -14.73 6.10 -9.89
C ASP A 6 -13.52 5.50 -9.13
N PRO A 7 -12.32 5.50 -9.72
CA PRO A 7 -11.14 4.99 -9.03
C PRO A 7 -10.75 5.86 -7.83
N PHE A 8 -10.10 5.27 -6.82
CA PHE A 8 -9.50 6.04 -5.72
C PHE A 8 -8.13 6.57 -6.15
N ASN A 9 -7.93 7.90 -6.12
CA ASN A 9 -6.63 8.51 -6.44
C ASN A 9 -5.77 8.66 -5.17
N ALA A 10 -4.62 8.00 -5.13
CA ALA A 10 -3.70 8.01 -3.98
C ALA A 10 -3.18 9.41 -3.61
N ALA A 11 -3.15 10.36 -4.55
CA ALA A 11 -2.73 11.74 -4.28
C ALA A 11 -3.66 12.48 -3.30
N LEU A 12 -4.93 12.05 -3.16
CA LEU A 12 -5.89 12.61 -2.19
C LEU A 12 -5.45 12.42 -0.73
N CYS A 13 -4.57 11.45 -0.46
CA CYS A 13 -4.03 11.23 0.89
C CYS A 13 -3.23 12.43 1.40
N CYS A 14 -2.52 13.15 0.52
CA CYS A 14 -1.61 14.22 0.90
C CYS A 14 -2.30 15.37 1.66
N GLU A 15 -3.55 15.69 1.30
CA GLU A 15 -4.34 16.76 1.94
C GLU A 15 -4.85 16.39 3.33
N ASN A 16 -4.88 15.10 3.66
CA ASN A 16 -5.46 14.59 4.90
C ASN A 16 -4.42 14.28 5.97
N PHE A 17 -3.15 14.16 5.62
CA PHE A 17 -2.09 14.03 6.63
C PHE A 17 -2.01 15.26 7.52
N HIS A 18 -1.53 15.05 8.75
CA HIS A 18 -1.45 16.06 9.79
C HIS A 18 -2.80 16.63 10.26
N GLN A 19 -3.93 16.03 9.86
CA GLN A 19 -5.25 16.39 10.36
C GLN A 19 -5.58 15.58 11.63
N PRO A 20 -6.21 16.19 12.65
CA PRO A 20 -6.69 15.45 13.81
C PRO A 20 -7.87 14.55 13.45
N ALA A 21 -8.11 13.50 14.24
CA ALA A 21 -9.25 12.59 14.04
C ALA A 21 -10.64 13.27 14.08
N SER A 22 -10.72 14.46 14.70
CA SER A 22 -11.92 15.30 14.75
C SER A 22 -12.11 16.22 13.53
N SER A 23 -11.18 16.19 12.56
CA SER A 23 -11.24 17.03 11.37
C SER A 23 -12.49 16.72 10.54
N SER A 24 -13.18 17.76 10.08
CA SER A 24 -14.38 17.64 9.27
C SER A 24 -14.12 17.12 7.84
N THR A 25 -12.87 17.10 7.39
CA THR A 25 -12.49 16.57 6.06
C THR A 25 -12.38 15.05 6.05
N LEU A 26 -12.08 14.43 7.20
CA LEU A 26 -11.83 12.99 7.28
C LEU A 26 -13.05 12.13 6.91
N PRO A 27 -14.29 12.45 7.31
CA PRO A 27 -15.45 11.69 6.83
C PRO A 27 -15.57 11.71 5.31
N THR A 28 -15.36 12.86 4.67
CA THR A 28 -15.34 12.98 3.20
C THR A 28 -14.22 12.15 2.59
N PHE A 29 -13.02 12.18 3.20
CA PHE A 29 -11.89 11.36 2.77
C PHE A 29 -12.21 9.85 2.83
N VAL A 30 -12.74 9.37 3.94
CA VAL A 30 -13.12 7.96 4.13
C VAL A 30 -14.23 7.54 3.15
N ALA A 31 -15.15 8.44 2.80
CA ALA A 31 -16.20 8.17 1.82
C ALA A 31 -15.66 7.82 0.43
N HIS A 32 -14.45 8.27 0.05
CA HIS A 32 -13.85 7.88 -1.23
C HIS A 32 -13.53 6.37 -1.31
N PHE A 33 -13.36 5.69 -0.18
CA PHE A 33 -13.17 4.24 -0.13
C PHE A 33 -14.49 3.46 -0.09
N ALA A 34 -15.60 4.12 0.24
CA ALA A 34 -16.90 3.49 0.27
C ALA A 34 -17.42 3.21 -1.16
N PRO A 35 -18.16 2.11 -1.39
CA PRO A 35 -18.91 1.92 -2.63
C PRO A 35 -19.91 3.05 -2.83
N SER A 36 -20.15 3.47 -4.08
CA SER A 36 -21.14 4.52 -4.39
C SER A 36 -22.58 4.16 -3.97
N SER A 37 -22.85 2.88 -3.71
CA SER A 37 -24.13 2.36 -3.22
C SER A 37 -24.26 2.35 -1.70
N ALA A 38 -23.22 2.72 -0.94
CA ALA A 38 -23.26 2.73 0.51
C ALA A 38 -24.20 3.85 1.01
N SER A 39 -25.13 3.49 1.89
CA SER A 39 -26.07 4.46 2.49
C SER A 39 -25.43 5.30 3.61
N SER A 40 -24.35 4.81 4.21
CA SER A 40 -23.59 5.50 5.25
C SER A 40 -22.14 5.03 5.30
N ILE A 41 -21.27 5.87 5.85
CA ILE A 41 -19.87 5.53 6.10
C ILE A 41 -19.80 4.60 7.32
N PRO A 42 -19.09 3.47 7.25
CA PRO A 42 -18.87 2.59 8.40
C PRO A 42 -18.24 3.33 9.58
N VAL A 43 -18.68 3.00 10.80
CA VAL A 43 -18.07 3.53 12.03
C VAL A 43 -16.72 2.86 12.27
N ALA A 44 -15.68 3.66 12.52
CA ALA A 44 -14.36 3.15 12.83
C ALA A 44 -14.35 2.36 14.15
N LYS A 45 -13.63 1.24 14.19
CA LYS A 45 -13.22 0.61 15.45
C LYS A 45 -11.91 1.25 15.91
N VAL A 46 -11.99 2.01 16.99
CA VAL A 46 -10.84 2.71 17.57
C VAL A 46 -10.00 1.73 18.40
N GLN A 47 -8.70 1.72 18.17
CA GLN A 47 -7.72 0.98 18.97
C GLN A 47 -6.58 1.91 19.37
N GLU A 48 -6.38 2.08 20.68
CA GLU A 48 -5.36 2.98 21.23
C GLU A 48 -4.12 2.20 21.65
N TYR A 49 -2.97 2.79 21.35
CA TYR A 49 -1.65 2.32 21.72
C TYR A 49 -0.83 3.48 22.29
N SER A 50 0.32 3.17 22.90
CA SER A 50 1.20 4.19 23.47
C SER A 50 1.76 5.16 22.42
N ASP A 51 1.94 4.68 21.18
CA ASP A 51 2.53 5.38 20.05
C ASP A 51 1.51 5.99 19.08
N GLY A 52 0.22 5.64 19.21
CA GLY A 52 -0.78 6.13 18.27
C GLY A 52 -2.17 5.58 18.52
N THR A 53 -3.12 6.02 17.70
CA THR A 53 -4.50 5.53 17.70
C THR A 53 -4.86 5.09 16.29
N PHE A 54 -5.37 3.87 16.14
CA PHE A 54 -5.89 3.36 14.88
C PHE A 54 -7.39 3.53 14.81
N HIS A 55 -7.89 4.10 13.72
CA HIS A 55 -9.29 4.12 13.35
C HIS A 55 -9.49 3.10 12.22
N ASN A 56 -9.89 1.89 12.59
CA ASN A 56 -9.99 0.77 11.67
C ASN A 56 -11.37 0.73 11.00
N TYR A 57 -11.42 0.84 9.67
CA TYR A 57 -12.64 0.72 8.88
C TYR A 57 -12.66 -0.62 8.15
N TYR A 58 -12.90 -1.71 8.90
CA TYR A 58 -12.84 -3.06 8.37
C TYR A 58 -13.66 -3.30 7.10
N PRO A 59 -14.91 -2.81 6.97
CA PRO A 59 -15.70 -2.99 5.73
C PRO A 59 -15.13 -2.27 4.51
N LEU A 60 -14.23 -1.30 4.71
CA LEU A 60 -13.59 -0.52 3.64
C LEU A 60 -12.18 -1.01 3.31
N GLY A 61 -11.63 -1.94 4.07
CA GLY A 61 -10.26 -2.41 3.84
C GLY A 61 -9.19 -1.38 4.21
N ILE A 62 -9.47 -0.43 5.11
CA ILE A 62 -8.50 0.63 5.48
C ILE A 62 -8.37 0.84 6.98
N SER A 63 -7.22 1.33 7.42
CA SER A 63 -7.01 1.88 8.76
C SER A 63 -6.30 3.23 8.69
N LEU A 64 -6.73 4.15 9.54
CA LEU A 64 -6.10 5.46 9.69
C LEU A 64 -5.33 5.49 11.01
N PHE A 65 -4.02 5.74 10.95
CA PHE A 65 -3.16 5.79 12.12
C PHE A 65 -2.84 7.25 12.49
N PHE A 66 -3.17 7.61 13.73
CA PHE A 66 -2.94 8.94 14.29
C PHE A 66 -1.81 8.89 15.32
N SER A 67 -0.66 9.48 15.03
CA SER A 67 0.47 9.56 15.94
C SER A 67 0.45 10.87 16.74
N PRO A 68 1.02 10.89 17.96
CA PRO A 68 1.19 12.13 18.72
C PRO A 68 2.01 13.16 17.94
N SER A 69 1.54 14.41 17.88
CA SER A 69 2.28 15.51 17.26
C SER A 69 3.60 15.76 18.00
N SER A 70 4.63 16.12 17.26
CA SER A 70 5.91 16.56 17.83
C SER A 70 5.80 17.88 18.58
N GLU A 71 4.83 18.73 18.21
CA GLU A 71 4.61 20.05 18.80
C GLU A 71 3.73 19.98 20.05
N ASP A 72 2.68 19.15 20.00
CA ASP A 72 1.77 18.91 21.13
C ASP A 72 1.47 17.42 21.27
N LYS A 73 2.03 16.79 22.31
CA LYS A 73 1.83 15.36 22.59
C LYS A 73 0.38 14.98 22.92
N GLN A 74 -0.48 15.95 23.26
CA GLN A 74 -1.91 15.71 23.46
C GLN A 74 -2.66 15.65 22.13
N GLN A 75 -2.14 16.29 21.09
CA GLN A 75 -2.72 16.26 19.76
C GLN A 75 -2.24 15.01 19.02
N ARG A 76 -3.17 14.27 18.41
CA ARG A 76 -2.87 13.14 17.53
C ARG A 76 -3.29 13.47 16.11
N LEU A 77 -2.37 13.28 15.17
CA LEU A 77 -2.51 13.70 13.78
C LEU A 77 -2.39 12.51 12.84
N LEU A 78 -3.13 12.52 11.73
CA LEU A 78 -3.08 11.45 10.73
C LEU A 78 -1.68 11.38 10.13
N ASP A 79 -1.02 10.25 10.31
CA ASP A 79 0.38 10.03 9.95
C ASP A 79 0.51 8.89 8.94
N ARG A 80 -0.40 7.91 8.98
CA ARG A 80 -0.37 6.78 8.06
C ARG A 80 -1.76 6.30 7.69
N ILE A 81 -1.91 5.87 6.45
CA ILE A 81 -3.10 5.22 5.91
C ILE A 81 -2.68 3.82 5.46
N ASP A 82 -3.24 2.81 6.09
CA ASP A 82 -2.99 1.40 5.77
C ASP A 82 -4.17 0.90 4.92
N ILE A 83 -3.90 0.33 3.75
CA ILE A 83 -4.88 -0.24 2.83
C ILE A 83 -4.61 -1.73 2.72
N TYR A 84 -5.60 -2.56 3.00
CA TYR A 84 -5.45 -4.01 3.14
C TYR A 84 -5.99 -4.75 1.93
N ASN A 85 -5.18 -5.62 1.33
CA ASN A 85 -5.58 -6.55 0.29
C ASN A 85 -5.62 -7.99 0.85
N PRO A 86 -6.75 -8.44 1.43
CA PRO A 86 -6.85 -9.79 1.96
C PRO A 86 -6.68 -10.82 0.83
N PRO A 87 -5.98 -11.95 1.05
CA PRO A 87 -5.71 -12.91 -0.01
C PRO A 87 -7.00 -13.52 -0.57
N SER A 88 -7.15 -13.48 -1.90
CA SER A 88 -8.30 -13.99 -2.65
C SER A 88 -8.73 -15.42 -2.28
N ASN A 89 -7.76 -16.28 -1.97
CA ASN A 89 -7.93 -17.72 -1.80
C ASN A 89 -7.70 -18.21 -0.36
N SER A 90 -7.73 -17.32 0.63
CA SER A 90 -7.64 -17.78 2.02
C SER A 90 -8.93 -18.52 2.37
N PRO A 91 -8.92 -19.84 2.65
CA PRO A 91 -10.08 -20.46 3.25
C PRO A 91 -10.44 -19.68 4.52
N PRO A 92 -11.72 -19.43 4.81
CA PRO A 92 -12.12 -18.68 5.99
C PRO A 92 -11.56 -19.39 7.23
N LEU A 93 -10.52 -18.79 7.81
CA LEU A 93 -9.98 -19.08 9.14
C LEU A 93 -9.64 -20.56 9.41
N ALA A 94 -8.86 -21.21 8.55
CA ALA A 94 -7.96 -22.24 9.08
C ALA A 94 -6.80 -21.50 9.76
N ARG A 95 -6.95 -21.26 11.08
CA ARG A 95 -5.89 -20.71 11.96
C ARG A 95 -4.54 -21.33 11.56
N ARG A 96 -3.67 -20.57 10.90
CA ARG A 96 -2.27 -20.99 10.71
C ARG A 96 -1.73 -21.28 12.11
N ARG A 97 -1.49 -22.57 12.40
CA ARG A 97 -1.01 -23.04 13.70
C ARG A 97 0.35 -22.39 13.95
N GLY A 98 0.40 -21.35 14.78
CA GLY A 98 1.65 -20.77 15.28
C GLY A 98 1.81 -19.26 15.22
N GLY A 99 0.87 -18.50 14.64
CA GLY A 99 0.93 -17.04 14.65
C GLY A 99 -0.41 -16.43 15.03
N ALA A 100 -0.57 -16.08 16.31
CA ALA A 100 -1.61 -15.11 16.70
C ALA A 100 -1.31 -13.79 15.97
N ASN A 101 -2.36 -13.14 15.44
CA ASN A 101 -2.33 -11.84 14.76
C ASN A 101 -1.94 -11.87 13.28
N THR A 102 -2.76 -12.49 12.42
CA THR A 102 -2.91 -11.92 11.08
C THR A 102 -3.83 -10.70 11.20
N PRO A 103 -3.33 -9.45 11.05
CA PRO A 103 -4.13 -8.23 11.22
C PRO A 103 -5.28 -8.12 10.22
N TRP A 104 -5.27 -8.94 9.17
CA TRP A 104 -6.26 -8.99 8.09
C TRP A 104 -7.60 -9.63 8.49
N ALA A 105 -7.69 -10.32 9.64
CA ALA A 105 -8.90 -11.04 10.04
C ALA A 105 -10.07 -10.06 10.30
N GLY A 106 -10.89 -9.84 9.27
CA GLY A 106 -12.08 -8.99 9.32
C GLY A 106 -12.11 -7.86 8.29
N TYR A 107 -10.98 -7.56 7.63
CA TYR A 107 -10.97 -6.57 6.56
C TYR A 107 -11.62 -7.12 5.29
N SER A 108 -12.51 -6.33 4.69
CA SER A 108 -12.97 -6.54 3.32
C SER A 108 -11.91 -6.02 2.35
N PRO A 109 -11.85 -6.55 1.10
CA PRO A 109 -11.05 -5.94 0.05
C PRO A 109 -11.38 -4.45 -0.09
N PRO A 110 -10.39 -3.60 -0.37
CA PRO A 110 -10.61 -2.19 -0.55
C PRO A 110 -11.24 -1.94 -1.92
N ARG A 111 -11.65 -0.69 -2.15
CA ARG A 111 -12.15 -0.28 -3.47
C ARG A 111 -11.01 -0.31 -4.48
N PHE A 112 -11.22 -1.05 -5.58
CA PHE A 112 -10.30 -1.10 -6.72
C PHE A 112 -10.87 -0.39 -7.96
N PRO A 113 -10.00 0.13 -8.85
CA PRO A 113 -8.55 0.22 -8.67
C PRO A 113 -8.15 1.42 -7.79
N ILE A 114 -7.01 1.28 -7.11
CA ILE A 114 -6.28 2.40 -6.50
C ILE A 114 -5.34 2.95 -7.57
N VAL A 115 -5.40 4.25 -7.83
CA VAL A 115 -4.72 4.88 -8.95
C VAL A 115 -3.60 5.78 -8.45
N PHE A 116 -2.40 5.52 -8.95
CA PHE A 116 -1.25 6.40 -8.81
C PHE A 116 -1.00 7.09 -10.14
N THR A 117 -1.40 8.36 -10.26
CA THR A 117 -1.06 9.19 -11.42
C THR A 117 0.26 9.89 -11.16
N PHE A 118 1.27 9.62 -11.98
CA PHE A 118 2.61 10.17 -11.79
C PHE A 118 2.76 11.55 -12.39
N ASN A 119 3.62 12.37 -11.80
CA ASN A 119 4.00 13.68 -12.35
C ASN A 119 5.00 13.60 -13.53
N SER A 120 5.46 12.40 -13.87
CA SER A 120 6.45 12.14 -14.92
C SER A 120 6.24 10.77 -15.57
N THR A 121 6.56 10.66 -16.86
CA THR A 121 6.52 9.42 -17.65
C THR A 121 7.91 8.79 -17.83
N SER A 122 8.85 9.13 -16.95
CA SER A 122 10.20 8.57 -16.97
C SER A 122 10.72 8.30 -15.57
N LEU A 123 11.50 7.23 -15.42
CA LEU A 123 12.25 6.92 -14.20
C LEU A 123 13.73 7.20 -14.41
N THR A 124 14.35 7.79 -13.39
CA THR A 124 15.81 7.91 -13.34
C THR A 124 16.35 6.73 -12.54
N ILE A 125 17.17 5.91 -13.18
CA ILE A 125 17.86 4.79 -12.57
C ILE A 125 19.27 5.26 -12.20
N PRO A 126 19.71 5.06 -10.95
CA PRO A 126 21.07 5.39 -10.55
C PRO A 126 22.09 4.61 -11.41
N PRO A 127 23.27 5.18 -11.65
CA PRO A 127 24.26 4.51 -12.48
C PRO A 127 24.79 3.25 -11.78
N SER A 128 25.01 2.18 -12.56
CA SER A 128 25.55 0.93 -12.01
C SER A 128 27.03 1.03 -11.61
N LYS A 129 27.73 2.07 -12.10
CA LYS A 129 29.13 2.37 -11.78
C LYS A 129 29.27 3.87 -11.51
N PRO A 130 30.22 4.30 -10.66
CA PRO A 130 30.42 5.72 -10.33
C PRO A 130 30.62 6.64 -11.54
N ASP A 131 31.24 6.14 -12.62
CA ASP A 131 31.57 6.92 -13.81
C ASP A 131 30.48 6.90 -14.90
N GLU A 132 29.40 6.13 -14.71
CA GLU A 132 28.28 6.09 -15.65
C GLU A 132 27.26 7.19 -15.33
N PRO A 133 26.64 7.86 -16.32
CA PRO A 133 25.53 8.76 -16.05
C PRO A 133 24.27 7.98 -15.63
N PRO A 134 23.36 8.59 -14.84
CA PRO A 134 22.05 8.01 -14.56
C PRO A 134 21.30 7.68 -15.86
N ARG A 135 20.60 6.55 -15.89
CA ARG A 135 19.82 6.13 -17.05
C ARG A 135 18.39 6.59 -16.89
N ILE A 136 17.83 7.20 -17.93
CA ILE A 136 16.41 7.58 -17.95
C ILE A 136 15.67 6.53 -18.77
N ILE A 137 14.70 5.86 -18.15
CA ILE A 137 13.85 4.88 -18.82
C ILE A 137 12.41 5.39 -18.91
N PRO A 138 11.66 5.06 -19.97
CA PRO A 138 10.24 5.37 -20.05
C PRO A 138 9.44 4.59 -19.00
N ARG A 139 8.38 5.21 -18.49
CA ARG A 139 7.42 4.62 -17.54
C ARG A 139 5.99 5.06 -17.92
N PRO A 140 4.98 4.20 -17.75
CA PRO A 140 3.59 4.63 -17.83
C PRO A 140 3.26 5.81 -16.90
N GLY A 141 2.34 6.68 -17.33
CA GLY A 141 1.91 7.83 -16.54
C GLY A 141 1.03 7.47 -15.34
N GLU A 142 0.53 6.23 -15.28
CA GLU A 142 -0.37 5.77 -14.23
C GLU A 142 -0.07 4.32 -13.85
N LEU A 143 -0.27 3.97 -12.58
CA LEU A 143 -0.34 2.61 -12.09
C LEU A 143 -1.75 2.36 -11.52
N LEU A 144 -2.44 1.36 -12.08
CA LEU A 144 -3.74 0.88 -11.58
C LEU A 144 -3.50 -0.32 -10.68
N VAL A 145 -3.71 -0.15 -9.38
CA VAL A 145 -3.53 -1.20 -8.38
C VAL A 145 -4.87 -1.87 -8.09
N ASP A 146 -4.92 -3.17 -8.33
CA ASP A 146 -6.00 -4.08 -7.96
C ASP A 146 -5.50 -5.16 -6.99
N GLY A 147 -6.38 -6.07 -6.57
CA GLY A 147 -6.02 -7.14 -5.63
C GLY A 147 -5.02 -8.16 -6.16
N ARG A 148 -4.66 -8.14 -7.45
CA ARG A 148 -3.71 -9.07 -8.09
C ARG A 148 -2.43 -8.40 -8.55
N THR A 149 -2.30 -7.09 -8.31
CA THR A 149 -1.12 -6.33 -8.67
C THR A 149 0.09 -6.91 -7.92
N LYS A 150 1.23 -7.04 -8.60
CA LYS A 150 2.41 -7.71 -8.06
C LYS A 150 3.49 -6.70 -7.70
N ALA A 151 4.42 -7.12 -6.85
CA ALA A 151 5.55 -6.29 -6.45
C ALA A 151 6.34 -5.71 -7.64
N LYS A 152 6.54 -6.50 -8.71
CA LYS A 152 7.24 -6.03 -9.92
C LYS A 152 6.51 -4.89 -10.63
N ASP A 153 5.18 -4.84 -10.55
CA ASP A 153 4.39 -3.79 -11.17
C ASP A 153 4.63 -2.47 -10.43
N PHE A 154 4.68 -2.51 -9.10
CA PHE A 154 5.10 -1.37 -8.29
C PHE A 154 6.53 -0.95 -8.60
N VAL A 155 7.49 -1.87 -8.70
CA VAL A 155 8.90 -1.50 -9.03
C VAL A 155 9.02 -0.92 -10.44
N ALA A 156 8.31 -1.46 -11.43
CA ALA A 156 8.30 -0.95 -12.80
C ALA A 156 7.77 0.49 -12.88
N HIS A 157 6.90 0.88 -11.93
CA HIS A 157 6.33 2.21 -11.87
C HIS A 157 6.98 3.13 -10.84
N PHE A 158 7.43 2.67 -9.69
CA PHE A 158 8.01 3.55 -8.67
C PHE A 158 9.53 3.64 -8.78
N GLY A 159 10.16 2.75 -9.56
CA GLY A 159 11.60 2.60 -9.61
C GLY A 159 12.14 1.80 -8.43
N GLU A 160 13.43 1.92 -8.15
CA GLU A 160 14.06 1.20 -7.05
C GLU A 160 13.53 1.70 -5.70
N PRO A 161 13.11 0.79 -4.79
CA PRO A 161 12.68 1.17 -3.45
C PRO A 161 13.89 1.66 -2.64
N THR A 162 13.66 2.68 -1.82
CA THR A 162 14.63 3.24 -0.87
C THR A 162 15.06 2.20 0.16
N LYS A 163 14.12 1.34 0.57
CA LYS A 163 14.38 0.30 1.57
C LYS A 163 13.66 -0.99 1.18
N LYS A 164 14.32 -2.10 1.47
CA LYS A 164 13.79 -3.47 1.35
C LYS A 164 14.05 -4.17 2.67
N GLY A 165 13.09 -4.96 3.16
CA GLY A 165 13.28 -5.66 4.43
C GLY A 165 12.29 -6.80 4.63
N GLY A 166 12.41 -7.48 5.77
CA GLY A 166 11.55 -8.59 6.19
C GLY A 166 12.25 -9.94 6.30
N LYS A 167 11.46 -11.01 6.51
CA LYS A 167 11.89 -12.42 6.64
C LYS A 167 12.76 -12.76 7.86
N LEU A 168 12.97 -11.81 8.78
CA LEU A 168 13.50 -12.08 10.11
C LEU A 168 12.34 -12.22 11.10
N GLY A 169 12.01 -13.46 11.44
CA GLY A 169 10.92 -13.78 12.36
C GLY A 169 9.53 -13.55 11.77
N TRP A 170 8.77 -12.64 12.37
CA TRP A 170 7.35 -12.39 12.07
C TRP A 170 7.11 -11.19 11.14
N VAL A 171 8.18 -10.50 10.71
CA VAL A 171 8.07 -9.31 9.85
C VAL A 171 7.90 -9.72 8.38
N PRO A 172 6.81 -9.30 7.71
CA PRO A 172 6.58 -9.62 6.30
C PRO A 172 7.65 -9.00 5.40
N LEU A 173 7.81 -9.54 4.18
CA LEU A 173 8.63 -8.88 3.17
C LEU A 173 7.97 -7.57 2.76
N PHE A 174 8.78 -6.51 2.71
CA PHE A 174 8.30 -5.20 2.30
C PHE A 174 9.27 -4.44 1.40
N LEU A 175 8.70 -3.54 0.61
CA LEU A 175 9.38 -2.55 -0.22
C LEU A 175 8.90 -1.17 0.22
N GLU A 176 9.79 -0.19 0.32
CA GLU A 176 9.45 1.17 0.75
C GLU A 176 10.09 2.19 -0.18
N TRP A 177 9.30 3.18 -0.61
CA TRP A 177 9.70 4.36 -1.34
C TRP A 177 9.41 5.58 -0.47
N ALA A 178 10.46 6.24 0.04
CA ALA A 178 10.31 7.37 0.95
C ALA A 178 9.62 8.59 0.30
N SER A 179 9.71 8.70 -1.03
CA SER A 179 9.13 9.81 -1.79
C SER A 179 8.76 9.38 -3.22
N VAL A 180 7.46 9.36 -3.51
CA VAL A 180 6.89 9.13 -4.85
C VAL A 180 6.20 10.41 -5.31
N GLY A 181 6.62 10.94 -6.46
CA GLY A 181 6.01 12.11 -7.08
C GLY A 181 4.73 11.78 -7.82
N LEU A 182 3.60 12.32 -7.37
CA LEU A 182 2.27 12.11 -7.93
C LEU A 182 1.66 13.42 -8.43
N LYS A 183 0.67 13.30 -9.30
CA LYS A 183 -0.16 14.39 -9.79
C LYS A 183 -1.50 14.35 -9.06
N ALA A 184 -1.82 15.40 -8.32
CA ALA A 184 -3.11 15.56 -7.66
C ALA A 184 -4.23 15.84 -8.69
N PRO A 185 -5.52 15.68 -8.30
CA PRO A 185 -6.65 15.91 -9.22
C PRO A 185 -6.71 17.32 -9.82
N ASP A 186 -6.24 18.32 -9.08
CA ASP A 186 -6.13 19.71 -9.54
C ASP A 186 -4.95 19.95 -10.50
N GLY A 187 -4.12 18.92 -10.71
CA GLY A 187 -2.93 18.94 -11.56
C GLY A 187 -1.64 19.35 -10.85
N SER A 188 -1.71 19.71 -9.55
CA SER A 188 -0.53 20.02 -8.76
C SER A 188 0.34 18.78 -8.51
N ALA A 189 1.62 18.99 -8.23
CA ALA A 189 2.54 17.90 -7.90
C ALA A 189 2.59 17.72 -6.38
N VAL A 190 2.36 16.48 -5.94
CA VAL A 190 2.47 16.09 -4.52
C VAL A 190 3.50 14.98 -4.36
N LYS A 191 4.00 14.80 -3.14
CA LYS A 191 4.93 13.72 -2.79
C LYS A 191 4.31 12.85 -1.71
N LEU A 192 4.42 11.54 -1.89
CA LEU A 192 3.84 10.55 -0.99
C LEU A 192 4.87 9.47 -0.67
N GLY A 193 5.03 9.15 0.61
CA GLY A 193 5.74 7.95 1.03
C GLY A 193 4.85 6.71 0.84
N VAL A 194 5.41 5.63 0.30
CA VAL A 194 4.69 4.39 0.04
C VAL A 194 5.48 3.19 0.56
N MET A 195 4.83 2.33 1.32
CA MET A 195 5.36 1.03 1.73
C MET A 195 4.40 -0.08 1.31
N LEU A 196 4.95 -1.15 0.74
CA LEU A 196 4.23 -2.30 0.24
C LEU A 196 4.66 -3.54 1.02
N GLU A 197 3.76 -4.17 1.75
CA GLU A 197 3.97 -5.51 2.30
C GLU A 197 3.45 -6.56 1.33
N LEU A 198 4.18 -7.67 1.20
CA LEU A 198 3.90 -8.70 0.22
C LEU A 198 3.25 -9.93 0.86
N ASN A 199 2.30 -10.51 0.14
CA ASN A 199 1.65 -11.75 0.54
C ASN A 199 2.55 -12.93 0.18
N ASP A 200 3.29 -13.45 1.16
CA ASP A 200 4.08 -14.68 0.97
C ASP A 200 3.13 -15.85 0.72
N PRO A 201 3.16 -16.45 -0.48
CA PRO A 201 2.27 -17.55 -0.84
C PRO A 201 2.58 -18.83 -0.04
N GLY A 202 3.67 -18.85 0.73
CA GLY A 202 4.14 -19.98 1.52
C GLY A 202 4.65 -21.13 0.65
N PRO A 203 5.07 -22.24 1.26
CA PRO A 203 5.65 -23.38 0.53
C PRO A 203 4.70 -23.95 -0.53
N GLU A 204 3.40 -23.98 -0.27
CA GLU A 204 2.39 -24.53 -1.17
C GLU A 204 2.20 -23.64 -2.41
N GLY A 205 2.06 -22.32 -2.23
CA GLY A 205 1.95 -21.42 -3.38
C GLY A 205 3.28 -21.25 -4.14
N MET A 206 4.42 -21.47 -3.47
CA MET A 206 5.72 -21.58 -4.14
C MET A 206 5.83 -22.82 -5.03
N GLN A 207 5.15 -23.94 -4.70
CA GLN A 207 5.10 -25.12 -5.58
C GLN A 207 4.26 -24.87 -6.84
N ALA A 208 3.26 -23.98 -6.74
CA ALA A 208 2.42 -23.55 -7.85
C ALA A 208 3.13 -22.56 -8.81
N LEU A 209 4.36 -22.13 -8.51
CA LEU A 209 5.16 -21.38 -9.47
C LEU A 209 5.43 -22.24 -10.71
N SER A 210 5.32 -21.62 -11.89
CA SER A 210 5.52 -22.28 -13.17
C SER A 210 6.87 -22.99 -13.26
N ASP A 211 6.92 -24.10 -14.01
CA ASP A 211 8.15 -24.87 -14.21
C ASP A 211 9.25 -24.04 -14.90
N GLU A 212 8.90 -22.98 -15.63
CA GLU A 212 9.85 -22.01 -16.18
C GLU A 212 10.62 -21.24 -15.10
N VAL A 213 9.95 -20.84 -14.03
CA VAL A 213 10.58 -20.17 -12.88
C VAL A 213 11.48 -21.13 -12.12
N LYS A 214 11.06 -22.39 -11.97
CA LYS A 214 11.90 -23.45 -11.37
C LYS A 214 13.15 -23.73 -12.22
N LYS A 215 13.00 -23.76 -13.55
CA LYS A 215 14.07 -24.07 -14.51
C LYS A 215 15.14 -22.98 -14.62
N LYS A 216 14.78 -21.70 -14.45
CA LYS A 216 15.74 -20.58 -14.40
C LYS A 216 16.56 -20.55 -13.10
N GLY A 217 16.30 -21.47 -12.17
CA GLY A 217 16.72 -21.36 -10.79
C GLY A 217 15.77 -20.44 -10.05
N VAL A 218 15.33 -20.87 -8.86
CA VAL A 218 14.65 -19.97 -7.93
C VAL A 218 15.70 -18.94 -7.54
N GLY A 219 15.65 -17.76 -8.15
CA GLY A 219 16.53 -16.65 -7.83
C GLY A 219 16.47 -16.29 -6.34
N GLY A 220 17.14 -15.20 -5.97
CA GLY A 220 17.06 -14.68 -4.61
C GLY A 220 15.61 -14.46 -4.18
N ILE A 221 15.36 -14.31 -2.87
CA ILE A 221 14.00 -14.10 -2.35
C ILE A 221 13.27 -12.93 -3.04
N TRP A 222 14.00 -11.92 -3.50
CA TRP A 222 13.44 -10.77 -4.21
C TRP A 222 13.02 -11.08 -5.64
N ASP A 223 13.67 -12.03 -6.32
CA ASP A 223 13.25 -12.51 -7.64
C ASP A 223 11.92 -13.26 -7.55
N GLN A 224 11.71 -13.98 -6.44
CA GLN A 224 10.46 -14.67 -6.14
C GLN A 224 9.38 -13.67 -5.73
N ALA A 225 9.72 -12.76 -4.81
CA ALA A 225 8.82 -11.75 -4.28
C ALA A 225 8.32 -10.76 -5.34
N ALA A 226 9.06 -10.59 -6.45
CA ALA A 226 8.62 -9.83 -7.62
C ALA A 226 7.26 -10.32 -8.17
N GLU A 227 6.95 -11.60 -8.03
CA GLU A 227 5.69 -12.20 -8.50
C GLU A 227 4.60 -12.26 -7.42
N TRP A 228 4.89 -11.84 -6.19
CA TRP A 228 3.93 -11.90 -5.09
C TRP A 228 2.96 -10.74 -5.18
N GLU A 229 1.69 -11.04 -4.89
CA GLU A 229 0.65 -10.04 -4.70
C GLU A 229 0.94 -9.21 -3.44
N TRP A 230 0.51 -7.96 -3.43
CA TRP A 230 0.60 -7.14 -2.23
C TRP A 230 -0.46 -7.55 -1.19
N ALA A 231 -0.13 -7.38 0.08
CA ALA A 231 -0.99 -7.65 1.23
C ALA A 231 -1.44 -6.36 1.92
N ASP A 232 -0.52 -5.40 2.07
CA ASP A 232 -0.75 -4.12 2.73
C ASP A 232 -0.04 -3.01 1.94
N LEU A 233 -0.73 -1.90 1.74
CA LEU A 233 -0.23 -0.70 1.10
C LEU A 233 -0.36 0.44 2.08
N LYS A 234 0.78 0.92 2.58
CA LYS A 234 0.89 1.96 3.59
C LYS A 234 1.30 3.26 2.93
N LEU A 235 0.51 4.30 3.14
CA LEU A 235 0.74 5.64 2.61
C LEU A 235 1.05 6.58 3.78
N PHE A 236 2.10 7.40 3.64
CA PHE A 236 2.58 8.30 4.71
C PHE A 236 3.16 9.60 4.11
N PRO A 237 3.29 10.69 4.90
CA PRO A 237 3.97 11.90 4.46
C PRO A 237 5.37 11.59 3.93
N ALA A 238 5.71 12.13 2.74
CA ALA A 238 7.05 11.95 2.20
C ALA A 238 8.11 12.58 3.14
N GLN A 239 9.24 11.89 3.31
CA GLN A 239 10.38 12.34 4.11
C GLN A 239 11.31 13.28 3.35
#